data_AF-A0A6P5GNE2-F1
#
_entry.id   AF-A0A6P5GNE2-F1
#
_cell.length_a   1.000
_cell.length_b   1.000
_cell.length_c   1.000
_cell.angle_alpha   90.00
_cell.angle_beta   90.00
_cell.angle_gamma   90.00
#
_symmetry.space_group_name_H-M   'P 1'
#
loop_
_entity.id
_entity.type
_entity.pdbx_description
1 polymer ?
#
loop_
_entity_poly.entity_id
_entity_poly.type
_entity_poly.pdbx_seq_one_letter_code
_entity_poly.pdbx_strand_id
1 'polypeptide(L)'
;MAAAAAVPAPVLPADSLDYWRKFFSSAANADIFRVIEKAIAVAAADSPDELRARRARIAEALYVCLACTCSTHRLHNHHHNQEEADQKEEEEDRRVGSNLSYNEAETLTEKIKEESHTLREVLRIKGVLSAGREQSYGVLFESLRRLQLIELSVQTLQFAVVPNSY
;
A
#
# COMPACT_ATOMS: atom_id res chain seq x y z
N MET A 1 -57.38 -7.19 4.61
CA MET A 1 -56.12 -6.43 4.50
C MET A 1 -54.96 -7.40 4.55
N ALA A 2 -54.43 -7.80 3.40
CA ALA A 2 -53.25 -8.66 3.32
C ALA A 2 -52.01 -7.77 3.30
N ALA A 3 -51.17 -7.89 4.32
CA ALA A 3 -49.85 -7.26 4.34
C ALA A 3 -48.98 -7.93 3.27
N ALA A 4 -48.67 -7.21 2.20
CA ALA A 4 -47.71 -7.63 1.21
C ALA A 4 -46.33 -7.66 1.88
N ALA A 5 -45.86 -8.86 2.22
CA ALA A 5 -44.49 -9.07 2.67
C ALA A 5 -43.55 -8.63 1.55
N ALA A 6 -42.78 -7.56 1.79
CA ALA A 6 -41.75 -7.09 0.90
C ALA A 6 -40.74 -8.24 0.69
N VAL A 7 -40.75 -8.81 -0.52
CA VAL A 7 -39.75 -9.78 -0.95
C VAL A 7 -38.39 -9.07 -0.89
N PRO A 8 -37.43 -9.51 -0.06
CA PRO A 8 -36.12 -8.91 -0.03
C PRO A 8 -35.49 -9.03 -1.42
N ALA A 9 -34.97 -7.91 -1.93
CA ALA A 9 -34.32 -7.86 -3.24
C ALA A 9 -33.28 -8.99 -3.36
N PRO A 10 -33.19 -9.69 -4.50
CA PRO A 10 -32.23 -10.76 -4.67
C PRO A 10 -30.82 -10.20 -4.51
N VAL A 11 -30.13 -10.60 -3.44
CA VAL A 11 -28.72 -10.26 -3.21
C VAL A 11 -27.95 -10.84 -4.39
N LEU A 12 -27.36 -9.98 -5.22
CA LEU A 12 -26.60 -10.45 -6.36
C LEU A 12 -25.39 -11.25 -5.84
N PRO A 13 -24.98 -12.33 -6.52
CA PRO A 13 -23.89 -13.18 -6.04
C PRO A 13 -22.60 -12.39 -5.75
N ALA A 14 -22.37 -11.30 -6.50
CA ALA A 14 -21.21 -10.42 -6.37
C ALA A 14 -21.17 -9.58 -5.08
N ASP A 15 -22.27 -9.46 -4.33
CA ASP A 15 -22.31 -8.71 -3.07
C ASP A 15 -22.01 -9.61 -1.86
N SER A 16 -21.90 -10.92 -2.08
CA SER A 16 -21.62 -11.90 -1.03
C SER A 16 -20.12 -12.13 -0.86
N LEU A 17 -19.62 -12.00 0.37
CA LEU A 17 -18.24 -12.37 0.72
C LEU A 17 -17.94 -13.84 0.41
N ASP A 18 -18.91 -14.73 0.53
CA ASP A 18 -18.71 -16.17 0.27
C ASP A 18 -18.47 -16.45 -1.22
N TYR A 19 -19.07 -15.65 -2.11
CA TYR A 19 -18.79 -15.71 -3.53
C TYR A 19 -17.34 -15.33 -3.81
N TRP A 20 -16.86 -14.21 -3.28
CA TRP A 20 -15.48 -13.76 -3.46
C TRP A 20 -14.47 -14.70 -2.81
N ARG A 21 -14.76 -15.26 -1.62
CA ARG A 21 -13.94 -16.30 -1.00
C ARG A 21 -13.78 -17.49 -1.95
N LYS A 22 -14.88 -18.00 -2.51
CA LYS A 22 -14.82 -19.11 -3.47
C LYS A 22 -14.06 -18.73 -4.74
N PHE A 23 -14.31 -17.53 -5.28
CA PHE A 23 -13.63 -17.03 -6.47
C PHE A 23 -12.11 -17.00 -6.27
N PHE A 24 -11.63 -16.40 -5.19
CA PHE A 24 -10.20 -16.32 -4.91
C PHE A 24 -9.59 -17.65 -4.48
N SER A 25 -10.31 -18.49 -3.75
CA SER A 25 -9.86 -19.86 -3.44
C SER A 25 -9.80 -20.76 -4.67
N SER A 26 -10.62 -20.51 -5.69
CA SER A 26 -10.57 -21.25 -6.96
C SER A 26 -9.42 -20.82 -7.88
N ALA A 27 -8.81 -19.66 -7.62
CA ALA A 27 -7.72 -19.13 -8.41
C ALA A 27 -6.39 -19.82 -8.08
N ALA A 28 -6.05 -20.85 -8.87
CA ALA A 28 -4.70 -21.44 -8.98
C ALA A 28 -4.03 -21.90 -7.66
N ASN A 29 -4.80 -22.16 -6.60
CA ASN A 29 -4.30 -22.41 -5.23
C ASN A 29 -3.35 -21.32 -4.72
N ALA A 30 -3.45 -20.11 -5.27
CA ALA A 30 -2.62 -18.99 -4.86
C ALA A 30 -3.17 -18.41 -3.56
N ASP A 31 -2.28 -18.13 -2.61
CA ASP A 31 -2.64 -17.39 -1.42
C ASP A 31 -3.21 -16.00 -1.79
N ILE A 32 -4.15 -15.52 -0.97
CA ILE A 32 -4.92 -14.30 -1.24
C ILE A 32 -4.01 -13.08 -1.43
N PHE A 33 -2.89 -13.01 -0.71
CA PHE A 33 -1.94 -11.90 -0.86
C PHE A 33 -1.28 -11.92 -2.23
N ARG A 34 -0.91 -13.10 -2.73
CA ARG A 34 -0.37 -13.25 -4.09
C ARG A 34 -1.41 -12.88 -5.15
N VAL A 35 -2.68 -13.20 -4.92
CA VAL A 35 -3.76 -12.78 -5.84
C VAL A 35 -3.90 -11.25 -5.85
N ILE A 36 -3.84 -10.59 -4.68
CA ILE A 36 -3.88 -9.13 -4.58
C ILE A 36 -2.70 -8.51 -5.34
N GLU A 37 -1.46 -8.99 -5.12
CA GLU A 37 -0.28 -8.50 -5.82
C GLU A 37 -0.41 -8.63 -7.34
N LYS A 38 -0.91 -9.77 -7.84
CA LYS A 38 -1.10 -9.98 -9.27
C LYS A 38 -2.24 -9.14 -9.83
N ALA A 39 -3.32 -8.94 -9.10
CA ALA A 39 -4.41 -8.05 -9.50
C ALA A 39 -3.91 -6.60 -9.62
N ILE A 40 -3.09 -6.13 -8.67
CA ILE A 40 -2.46 -4.80 -8.74
C ILE A 40 -1.52 -4.72 -9.95
N ALA A 41 -0.70 -5.74 -10.20
CA ALA A 41 0.21 -5.77 -11.34
C ALA A 41 -0.54 -5.72 -12.69
N VAL A 42 -1.64 -6.46 -12.83
CA VAL A 42 -2.51 -6.43 -14.02
C VAL A 42 -3.15 -5.04 -14.17
N ALA A 43 -3.73 -4.48 -13.11
CA ALA A 43 -4.30 -3.13 -13.15
C ALA A 43 -3.26 -2.06 -13.50
N ALA A 44 -2.02 -2.20 -13.05
CA ALA A 44 -0.94 -1.27 -13.38
C ALA A 44 -0.51 -1.37 -14.84
N ALA A 45 -0.58 -2.56 -15.45
CA ALA A 45 -0.27 -2.77 -16.86
C ALA A 45 -1.40 -2.27 -17.78
N ASP A 46 -2.65 -2.56 -17.41
CA ASP A 46 -3.81 -2.34 -18.29
C ASP A 46 -4.45 -0.94 -18.09
N SER A 47 -4.43 -0.40 -16.86
CA SER A 47 -5.10 0.87 -16.52
C SER A 47 -4.36 1.68 -15.43
N PRO A 48 -3.12 2.13 -15.70
CA PRO A 48 -2.26 2.78 -14.69
C PRO A 48 -2.83 4.08 -14.10
N ASP A 49 -3.49 4.90 -14.90
CA ASP A 49 -4.07 6.17 -14.43
C ASP A 49 -5.30 5.96 -13.56
N GLU A 50 -6.11 4.95 -13.87
CA GLU A 50 -7.26 4.56 -13.06
C GLU A 50 -6.83 3.96 -11.73
N LEU A 51 -5.80 3.10 -11.75
CA LEU A 51 -5.19 2.59 -10.53
C LEU A 51 -4.64 3.73 -9.66
N ARG A 52 -3.99 4.74 -10.26
CA ARG A 52 -3.50 5.92 -9.55
C ARG A 52 -4.63 6.74 -8.93
N ALA A 53 -5.71 6.97 -9.68
CA ALA A 53 -6.88 7.69 -9.19
C ALA A 53 -7.60 6.96 -8.05
N ARG A 54 -7.62 5.62 -8.08
CA ARG A 54 -8.29 4.78 -7.07
C ARG A 54 -7.41 4.41 -5.87
N ARG A 55 -6.10 4.67 -5.94
CA ARG A 55 -5.12 4.32 -4.90
C ARG A 55 -5.53 4.79 -3.51
N ALA A 56 -6.01 6.03 -3.38
CA ALA A 56 -6.42 6.59 -2.10
C ALA A 56 -7.55 5.77 -1.44
N ARG A 57 -8.57 5.40 -2.22
CA ARG A 57 -9.69 4.56 -1.74
C ARG A 57 -9.25 3.15 -1.38
N ILE A 58 -8.29 2.57 -2.12
CA ILE A 58 -7.74 1.26 -1.78
C ILE A 58 -6.96 1.32 -0.46
N ALA A 59 -6.13 2.34 -0.25
CA ALA A 59 -5.39 2.54 0.99
C ALA A 59 -6.33 2.78 2.19
N GLU A 60 -7.38 3.58 1.99
CA GLU A 60 -8.43 3.81 2.98
C GLU A 60 -9.15 2.51 3.34
N ALA A 61 -9.55 1.71 2.34
CA ALA A 61 -10.20 0.42 2.58
C ALA A 61 -9.30 -0.53 3.39
N LEU A 62 -8.01 -0.60 3.07
CA LEU A 62 -7.04 -1.38 3.84
C LEU A 62 -6.95 -0.88 5.28
N TYR A 63 -6.87 0.44 5.49
CA TYR A 63 -6.80 1.03 6.81
C TYR A 63 -8.07 0.75 7.64
N VAL A 64 -9.25 0.94 7.06
CA VAL A 64 -10.54 0.65 7.74
C VAL A 64 -10.65 -0.83 8.09
N CYS A 65 -10.29 -1.73 7.17
CA CYS A 65 -10.31 -3.17 7.43
C CYS A 65 -9.27 -3.61 8.49
N LEU A 66 -8.14 -2.92 8.59
CA LEU A 66 -7.09 -3.23 9.57
C LEU A 66 -7.32 -2.58 10.94
N ALA A 67 -7.90 -1.37 10.96
CA ALA A 67 -8.23 -0.63 12.18
C ALA A 67 -9.47 -1.20 12.88
N CYS A 68 -10.34 -1.90 12.14
CA CYS A 68 -11.49 -2.59 12.72
C CYS A 68 -11.11 -4.03 13.08
N THR A 69 -11.08 -4.35 14.38
CA THR A 69 -10.89 -5.74 14.86
C THR A 69 -12.16 -6.59 14.77
N CYS A 70 -13.25 -6.09 14.17
CA CYS A 70 -14.49 -6.82 14.03
C CYS A 70 -14.48 -7.68 12.78
N SER A 71 -14.53 -9.00 12.97
CA SER A 71 -14.49 -10.01 11.91
C SER A 71 -15.69 -10.00 10.96
N THR A 72 -16.71 -9.15 11.17
CA THR A 72 -17.88 -9.03 10.29
C THR A 72 -18.62 -7.70 10.53
N HIS A 73 -18.40 -6.66 9.70
CA HIS A 73 -19.41 -5.60 9.64
C HIS A 73 -19.66 -5.04 8.23
N ARG A 74 -20.95 -5.10 7.89
CA ARG A 74 -21.60 -4.70 6.65
C ARG A 74 -21.11 -3.32 6.22
N LEU A 75 -20.77 -3.19 4.94
CA LEU A 75 -20.75 -1.90 4.24
C LEU A 75 -22.16 -1.31 4.31
N HIS A 76 -22.49 -0.63 5.41
CA HIS A 76 -23.66 0.22 5.46
C HIS A 76 -23.30 1.47 4.67
N ASN A 77 -23.84 1.49 3.45
CA ASN A 77 -24.02 2.66 2.62
C ASN A 77 -24.34 3.87 3.49
N HIS A 78 -23.48 4.89 3.45
CA HIS A 78 -23.80 6.21 3.95
C HIS A 78 -24.89 6.79 3.03
N HIS A 79 -26.16 6.62 3.44
CA HIS A 79 -27.27 7.31 2.82
C HIS A 79 -27.22 8.76 3.28
N HIS A 80 -26.87 9.66 2.37
CA HIS A 80 -26.94 11.10 2.59
C HIS A 80 -28.42 11.48 2.56
N ASN A 81 -29.03 11.74 3.71
CA ASN A 81 -30.29 12.49 3.78
C ASN A 81 -30.10 13.68 4.71
N GLN A 82 -30.29 14.84 4.09
CA GLN A 82 -30.38 16.17 4.64
C GLN A 82 -31.52 16.24 5.67
N GLU A 83 -31.26 16.76 6.87
CA GLU A 83 -32.26 17.45 7.69
C GLU A 83 -31.53 18.31 8.74
N GLU A 84 -31.74 19.62 8.64
CA GLU A 84 -31.21 20.70 9.48
C GLU A 84 -31.98 20.78 10.81
N ALA A 85 -31.28 20.96 11.95
CA ALA A 85 -31.75 21.71 13.13
C ALA A 85 -30.68 21.85 14.24
N ASP A 86 -30.03 23.01 14.26
CA ASP A 86 -29.71 23.94 15.38
C ASP A 86 -29.38 23.44 16.83
N GLN A 87 -28.14 23.76 17.26
CA GLN A 87 -27.59 24.14 18.61
C GLN A 87 -27.80 23.18 19.82
N LYS A 88 -26.81 22.82 20.68
CA LYS A 88 -25.58 23.45 21.21
C LYS A 88 -24.67 22.41 21.92
N GLU A 89 -23.39 22.78 22.03
CA GLU A 89 -22.24 22.37 22.88
C GLU A 89 -22.58 21.56 24.17
N GLU A 90 -21.83 20.59 24.72
CA GLU A 90 -20.38 20.29 24.92
C GLU A 90 -20.27 18.73 24.98
N GLU A 91 -19.18 18.04 24.65
CA GLU A 91 -18.11 17.70 25.60
C GLU A 91 -17.06 16.80 24.91
N GLU A 92 -15.82 17.13 25.26
CA GLU A 92 -14.52 16.52 24.99
C GLU A 92 -14.44 15.02 25.34
N ASP A 93 -13.89 14.20 24.43
CA ASP A 93 -12.94 13.10 24.70
C ASP A 93 -13.02 11.98 23.65
N ARG A 94 -12.23 12.12 22.58
CA ARG A 94 -11.53 11.05 21.83
C ARG A 94 -10.90 11.63 20.57
N ARG A 95 -9.86 12.43 20.75
CA ARG A 95 -8.97 12.81 19.65
C ARG A 95 -7.57 12.30 19.92
N VAL A 96 -7.44 10.97 19.97
CA VAL A 96 -6.14 10.29 19.94
C VAL A 96 -6.22 9.23 18.84
N GLY A 97 -5.77 9.61 17.65
CA GLY A 97 -5.80 8.79 16.43
C GLY A 97 -5.22 9.58 15.26
N SER A 98 -3.92 9.86 15.35
CA SER A 98 -3.02 10.59 14.44
C SER A 98 -3.58 10.96 13.06
N ASN A 99 -3.99 12.23 12.91
CA ASN A 99 -4.07 12.85 11.59
C ASN A 99 -2.66 13.20 11.16
N LEU A 100 -2.01 12.32 10.41
CA LEU A 100 -0.77 12.65 9.72
C LEU A 100 -1.07 13.84 8.81
N SER A 101 -0.48 14.99 9.11
CA SER A 101 -0.72 16.21 8.32
C SER A 101 -0.24 15.98 6.88
N TYR A 102 -0.92 16.58 5.89
CA TYR A 102 -0.53 16.48 4.47
C TYR A 102 0.98 16.77 4.26
N ASN A 103 1.53 17.72 5.01
CA ASN A 103 2.94 18.08 5.00
C ASN A 103 3.86 16.96 5.55
N GLU A 104 3.40 16.23 6.56
CA GLU A 104 4.13 15.12 7.17
C GLU A 104 4.10 13.88 6.26
N ALA A 105 2.97 13.61 5.61
CA ALA A 105 2.85 12.56 4.60
C ALA A 105 3.75 12.80 3.36
N GLU A 106 3.85 14.06 2.90
CA GLU A 106 4.73 14.46 1.80
C GLU A 106 6.20 14.30 2.19
N THR A 107 6.58 14.76 3.39
CA THR A 107 7.95 14.62 3.91
C THR A 107 8.38 13.16 4.01
N LEU A 108 7.49 12.28 4.50
CA LEU A 108 7.75 10.84 4.59
C LEU A 108 7.88 10.20 3.20
N THR A 109 7.07 10.65 2.23
CA THR A 109 7.13 10.16 0.85
C THR A 109 8.47 10.51 0.20
N GLU A 110 8.96 11.74 0.38
CA GLU A 110 10.29 12.14 -0.11
C GLU A 110 11.41 11.35 0.56
N LYS A 111 11.34 11.16 1.88
CA LYS A 111 12.33 10.36 2.63
C LYS A 111 12.39 8.90 2.16
N ILE A 112 11.24 8.28 1.89
CA ILE A 112 11.17 6.90 1.36
C ILE A 112 11.73 6.82 -0.06
N LYS A 113 11.44 7.80 -0.93
CA LYS A 113 12.02 7.87 -2.28
C LYS A 113 13.54 8.03 -2.24
N GLU A 114 14.03 8.91 -1.38
CA GLU A 114 15.46 9.18 -1.20
C GLU A 114 16.21 7.95 -0.67
N GLU A 115 15.66 7.26 0.33
CA GLU A 115 16.22 6.00 0.86
C GLU A 115 16.23 4.90 -0.21
N SER A 116 15.16 4.81 -1.02
CA SER A 116 15.07 3.85 -2.14
C SER A 116 16.07 4.17 -3.26
N HIS A 117 16.26 5.45 -3.58
CA HIS A 117 17.25 5.90 -4.55
C HIS A 117 18.67 5.60 -4.07
N THR A 118 18.95 5.87 -2.80
CA THR A 118 20.23 5.59 -2.13
C THR A 118 20.56 4.10 -2.17
N LEU A 119 19.60 3.25 -1.80
CA LEU A 119 19.75 1.79 -1.85
C LEU A 119 20.08 1.29 -3.27
N ARG A 120 19.34 1.77 -4.27
CA ARG A 120 19.56 1.40 -5.68
C ARG A 120 20.96 1.78 -6.14
N GLU A 121 21.41 2.98 -5.82
CA GLU A 121 22.72 3.47 -6.21
C GLU A 121 23.85 2.70 -5.50
N VAL A 122 23.69 2.39 -4.22
CA VAL A 122 24.63 1.55 -3.46
C VAL A 122 24.73 0.14 -4.07
N LEU A 123 23.61 -0.48 -4.45
CA LEU A 123 23.62 -1.79 -5.11
C LEU A 123 24.28 -1.74 -6.51
N ARG A 124 24.06 -0.65 -7.25
CA ARG A 124 24.73 -0.43 -8.55
C ARG A 124 26.24 -0.30 -8.37
N ILE A 125 26.69 0.50 -7.38
CA ILE A 125 28.11 0.64 -7.04
C ILE A 125 28.68 -0.70 -6.55
N LYS A 126 27.99 -1.43 -5.68
CA LYS A 126 28.38 -2.78 -5.23
C LYS A 126 28.60 -3.72 -6.41
N GLY A 127 27.71 -3.69 -7.42
CA GLY A 127 27.86 -4.46 -8.65
C GLY A 127 29.13 -4.11 -9.42
N VAL A 128 29.41 -2.81 -9.60
CA VAL A 128 30.63 -2.33 -10.27
C VAL A 128 31.89 -2.77 -9.52
N LEU A 129 31.91 -2.66 -8.19
CA LEU A 129 33.05 -3.06 -7.36
C LEU A 129 33.23 -4.59 -7.32
N SER A 130 32.14 -5.36 -7.35
CA SER A 130 32.17 -6.82 -7.38
C SER A 130 32.71 -7.36 -8.71
N ALA A 131 32.42 -6.67 -9.82
CA ALA A 131 32.95 -6.97 -11.15
C ALA A 131 34.38 -6.47 -11.37
N GLY A 132 35.11 -6.08 -10.30
CA GLY A 132 36.30 -5.23 -10.36
C GLY A 132 37.50 -5.69 -11.22
N ARG A 133 37.49 -6.91 -11.77
CA ARG A 133 38.49 -7.36 -12.77
C ARG A 133 38.16 -6.90 -14.20
N GLU A 134 36.90 -6.58 -14.48
CA GLU A 134 36.39 -6.16 -15.79
C GLU A 134 36.22 -4.64 -15.90
N GLN A 135 36.37 -3.92 -14.80
CA GLN A 135 36.16 -2.47 -14.71
C GLN A 135 37.48 -1.71 -14.71
N SER A 136 37.50 -0.54 -15.36
CA SER A 136 38.70 0.32 -15.34
C SER A 136 38.93 0.95 -13.95
N TYR A 137 40.20 1.22 -13.60
CA TYR A 137 40.57 1.89 -12.35
C TYR A 137 39.84 3.22 -12.13
N GLY A 138 39.59 3.98 -13.20
CA GLY A 138 38.82 5.24 -13.12
C GLY A 138 37.36 5.01 -12.73
N VAL A 139 36.72 3.98 -13.27
CA VAL A 139 35.34 3.60 -12.93
C VAL A 139 35.24 3.11 -11.49
N LEU A 140 36.23 2.33 -11.02
CA LEU A 140 36.32 1.88 -9.63
C LEU A 140 36.53 3.06 -8.68
N PHE A 141 37.46 3.96 -9.00
CA PHE A 141 37.74 5.15 -8.20
C PHE A 141 36.53 6.08 -8.09
N GLU A 142 35.86 6.39 -9.21
CA GLU A 142 34.64 7.21 -9.18
C GLU A 142 33.51 6.52 -8.43
N SER A 143 33.39 5.19 -8.53
CA SER A 143 32.40 4.44 -7.77
C SER A 143 32.67 4.49 -6.26
N LEU A 144 33.93 4.41 -5.84
CA LEU A 144 34.33 4.57 -4.44
C LEU A 144 34.13 6.00 -3.93
N ARG A 145 34.49 7.01 -4.73
CA ARG A 145 34.27 8.43 -4.41
C ARG A 145 32.78 8.73 -4.26
N ARG A 146 31.94 8.20 -5.15
CA ARG A 146 30.49 8.34 -5.05
C ARG A 146 29.94 7.62 -3.82
N LEU A 147 30.45 6.42 -3.51
CA LEU A 147 30.04 5.69 -2.30
C LEU A 147 30.37 6.48 -1.02
N GLN A 148 31.50 7.18 -0.99
CA GLN A 148 31.90 8.02 0.15
C GLN A 148 31.00 9.25 0.35
N LEU A 149 30.38 9.76 -0.72
CA LEU A 149 29.51 10.94 -0.69
C LEU A 149 28.04 10.60 -0.41
N ILE A 150 27.68 9.31 -0.39
CA ILE A 150 26.32 8.87 -0.07
C ILE A 150 26.14 8.80 1.44
N GLU A 151 25.04 9.34 1.96
CA GLU A 151 24.63 9.16 3.35
C GLU A 151 24.15 7.72 3.57
N LEU A 152 25.00 6.88 4.16
CA LEU A 152 24.69 5.46 4.41
C LEU A 152 23.88 5.30 5.71
N SER A 153 22.68 4.74 5.62
CA SER A 153 21.89 4.33 6.78
C SER A 153 22.19 2.87 7.16
N VAL A 154 21.98 2.51 8.44
CA VAL A 154 22.10 1.12 8.92
C VAL A 154 21.16 0.19 8.13
N GLN A 155 19.98 0.68 7.75
CA GLN A 155 19.01 -0.07 6.96
C GLN A 155 19.56 -0.33 5.55
N THR A 156 20.11 0.69 4.88
CA THR A 156 20.75 0.53 3.57
C THR A 156 21.88 -0.50 3.60
N LEU A 157 22.70 -0.48 4.65
CA LEU A 157 23.78 -1.45 4.84
C LEU A 157 23.25 -2.87 5.08
N GLN A 158 22.20 -3.07 5.86
CA GLN A 158 21.61 -4.41 6.07
C GLN A 158 21.16 -5.05 4.75
N PHE A 159 20.56 -4.28 3.84
CA PHE A 159 20.18 -4.77 2.52
C PHE A 159 21.37 -4.96 1.58
N ALA A 160 22.35 -4.06 1.62
CA ALA A 160 23.56 -4.17 0.80
C ALA A 160 24.48 -5.32 1.25
N VAL A 161 24.46 -5.68 2.53
CA VAL A 161 25.32 -6.72 3.15
C VAL A 161 24.72 -8.12 3.02
N VAL A 162 23.49 -8.29 2.50
CA VAL A 162 22.93 -9.63 2.26
C VAL A 162 23.95 -10.47 1.47
N PRO A 163 24.36 -11.66 1.99
CA PRO A 163 25.59 -12.30 1.56
C PRO A 163 25.47 -12.75 0.11
N ASN A 164 26.55 -12.56 -0.65
CA ASN A 164 26.75 -13.33 -1.87
C ASN A 164 26.80 -14.80 -1.45
N SER A 165 25.71 -15.54 -1.66
CA SER A 165 25.69 -16.99 -1.53
C SER A 165 26.70 -17.55 -2.52
N TYR A 166 27.75 -18.17 -1.98
CA TYR A 166 28.76 -18.92 -2.74
C TYR A 166 28.12 -20.11 -3.47
#